data_AF-A0A537WT02-F1
#
_entry.id   AF-A0A537WT02-F1
#
_cell.length_a   1.000
_cell.length_b   1.000
_cell.length_c   1.000
_cell.angle_alpha   90.00
_cell.angle_beta   90.00
_cell.angle_gamma   90.00
#
_symmetry.space_group_name_H-M   'P 1'
#
loop_
_entity.id
_entity.type
_entity.pdbx_description
1 polymer ?
#
loop_
_entity_poly.entity_id
_entity_poly.type
_entity_poly.pdbx_seq_one_letter_code
_entity_poly.pdbx_strand_id
1 'polypeptide(L)'
;MPLDTGLSITPGRVVGQPIDRRDGRLKVTGRARYAAEFDIDNLAHAVLVQSTIASGEIIGFNLADAQAVPGVLTIMTPDNAPRLPQAGSGQSGTAGPLVAKPLLQDKLVYYNGQHIALAVADTLERAQQAAALVRVQYREAEAQIRMEDALGSAYPPKNFRNGARPPDSRRGDPEAALAAAPVKIDATYTTPVEHHNPMEPHATIALWEGDGDNKRLTVYSATQGISNTRDALAKLFGLKPEQVRAICPFVGGGFGCKGNTWPHVALAAVAASV
;
A
#
# COMPACT_ATOMS: atom_id res chain seq x y z
N MET A 1 12.24 32.35 13.69
CA MET A 1 13.45 33.08 13.32
C MET A 1 13.71 32.87 11.84
N PRO A 2 13.91 33.93 11.04
CA PRO A 2 14.40 33.77 9.68
C PRO A 2 15.81 33.17 9.73
N LEU A 3 16.07 32.15 8.91
CA LEU A 3 17.41 31.61 8.72
C LEU A 3 18.19 32.64 7.90
N ASP A 4 19.24 33.21 8.48
CA ASP A 4 20.19 34.05 7.75
C ASP A 4 21.09 33.12 6.93
N THR A 5 20.76 32.98 5.64
CA THR A 5 21.43 32.03 4.74
C THR A 5 22.76 32.57 4.21
N GLY A 6 23.20 33.76 4.63
CA GLY A 6 24.44 34.40 4.15
C GLY A 6 24.43 34.71 2.65
N LEU A 7 23.30 34.50 1.97
CA LEU A 7 23.13 34.68 0.54
C LEU A 7 22.22 35.88 0.32
N SER A 8 22.72 36.89 -0.40
CA SER A 8 21.89 37.96 -0.94
C SER A 8 20.90 37.35 -1.95
N ILE A 9 19.70 37.02 -1.50
CA ILE A 9 18.64 36.50 -2.36
C ILE A 9 18.13 37.66 -3.22
N THR A 10 18.81 37.93 -4.33
CA THR A 10 18.31 38.85 -5.35
C THR A 10 17.17 38.15 -6.10
N PRO A 11 15.96 38.75 -6.20
CA PRO A 11 14.88 38.20 -7.02
C PRO A 11 15.38 37.92 -8.45
N GLY A 12 15.24 36.68 -8.91
CA GLY A 12 15.70 36.24 -10.24
C GLY A 12 17.08 35.56 -10.31
N ARG A 13 17.84 35.47 -9.20
CA ARG A 13 19.18 34.82 -9.17
C ARG A 13 19.27 33.56 -8.29
N VAL A 14 18.15 32.92 -7.98
CA VAL A 14 18.09 31.79 -7.02
C VAL A 14 18.31 30.43 -7.68
N VAL A 15 18.02 30.29 -8.98
CA VAL A 15 18.19 29.03 -9.71
C VAL A 15 19.68 28.65 -9.80
N GLY A 16 20.00 27.41 -9.42
CA GLY A 16 21.37 26.88 -9.44
C GLY A 16 22.23 27.23 -8.22
N GLN A 17 21.72 28.00 -7.26
CA GLN A 17 22.45 28.32 -6.04
C GLN A 17 22.34 27.18 -5.00
N PRO A 18 23.43 26.86 -4.26
CA PRO A 18 23.43 25.83 -3.22
C PRO A 18 22.79 26.34 -1.92
N ILE A 19 21.52 26.75 -1.99
CA ILE A 19 20.78 27.24 -0.82
C ILE A 19 20.45 26.09 0.14
N ASP A 20 20.51 26.39 1.43
CA ASP A 20 20.09 25.44 2.46
C ASP A 20 18.64 25.01 2.26
N ARG A 21 18.40 23.71 2.43
CA ARG A 21 17.05 23.16 2.31
C ARG A 21 16.19 23.65 3.47
N ARG A 22 15.01 24.19 3.16
CA ARG A 22 14.01 24.62 4.15
C ARG A 22 13.67 23.53 5.18
N ASP A 23 13.66 22.27 4.75
CA ASP A 23 13.35 21.10 5.59
C ASP A 23 14.58 20.50 6.30
N GLY A 24 15.79 21.00 6.00
CA GLY A 24 17.06 20.43 6.47
C GLY A 24 17.20 20.47 7.99
N ARG A 25 16.96 21.61 8.62
CA ARG A 25 17.10 21.76 10.09
C ARG A 25 16.24 20.77 10.87
N LEU A 26 15.00 20.54 10.42
CA LEU A 26 14.09 19.59 11.08
C LEU A 26 14.62 18.16 10.99
N LYS A 27 15.17 17.77 9.84
CA LYS A 27 15.74 16.43 9.63
C LYS A 27 16.99 16.18 10.46
N VAL A 28 17.95 17.12 10.47
CA VAL A 28 19.24 16.93 11.17
C VAL A 28 19.14 17.09 12.69
N THR A 29 18.03 17.63 13.21
CA THR A 29 17.80 17.77 14.65
C THR A 29 16.83 16.72 15.22
N GLY A 30 16.39 15.74 14.40
CA GLY A 30 15.40 14.75 14.82
C GLY A 30 14.01 15.31 15.09
N ARG A 31 13.69 16.49 14.54
CA ARG A 31 12.40 17.18 14.73
C ARG A 31 11.42 17.00 13.57
N ALA A 32 11.86 16.38 12.48
CA ALA A 32 10.97 15.97 11.39
C ALA A 32 10.16 14.76 11.86
N ARG A 33 8.83 14.86 11.84
CA ARG A 33 7.93 13.75 12.21
C ARG A 33 7.52 12.96 10.98
N TYR A 34 7.82 11.67 11.01
CA TYR A 34 7.46 10.68 10.00
C TYR A 34 6.13 9.99 10.33
N ALA A 35 5.59 9.18 9.42
CA ALA A 35 4.21 8.70 9.52
C ALA A 35 3.90 7.91 10.82
N ALA A 36 4.88 7.22 11.38
CA ALA A 36 4.75 6.44 12.62
C ALA A 36 4.93 7.26 13.91
N GLU A 37 5.28 8.54 13.81
CA GLU A 37 5.75 9.35 14.95
C GLU A 37 4.74 10.41 15.40
N PHE A 38 3.47 10.26 15.00
CA PHE A 38 2.42 11.16 15.45
C PHE A 38 1.83 10.65 16.77
N ASP A 39 1.82 11.53 17.76
CA ASP A 39 1.24 11.25 19.07
C ASP A 39 -0.29 11.27 18.96
N ILE A 40 -0.94 10.13 19.22
CA ILE A 40 -2.38 9.97 19.23
C ILE A 40 -2.78 9.33 20.55
N ASP A 41 -3.79 9.89 21.21
CA ASP A 41 -4.30 9.36 22.47
C ASP A 41 -4.93 7.97 22.26
N ASN A 42 -4.70 7.07 23.22
CA ASN A 42 -5.23 5.70 23.20
C ASN A 42 -4.87 4.90 21.93
N LEU A 43 -3.66 5.10 21.40
CA LEU A 43 -3.18 4.39 20.22
C LEU A 43 -3.11 2.88 20.45
N ALA A 44 -3.82 2.10 19.64
CA ALA A 44 -3.64 0.66 19.51
C ALA A 44 -2.69 0.33 18.35
N HIS A 45 -2.06 -0.84 18.42
CA HIS A 45 -1.11 -1.33 17.42
C HIS A 45 -1.70 -2.51 16.66
N ALA A 46 -1.66 -2.45 15.33
CA ALA A 46 -2.12 -3.51 14.46
C ALA A 46 -0.94 -4.14 13.71
N VAL A 47 -0.80 -5.47 13.81
CA VAL A 47 0.22 -6.25 13.11
C VAL A 47 -0.46 -7.16 12.08
N LEU A 48 0.06 -7.11 10.86
CA LEU A 48 -0.43 -7.90 9.74
C LEU A 48 -0.01 -9.37 9.91
N VAL A 49 -0.97 -10.27 9.79
CA VAL A 49 -0.71 -11.70 9.60
C VAL A 49 -0.75 -11.97 8.10
N GLN A 50 0.31 -12.58 7.60
CA GLN A 50 0.50 -12.80 6.17
C GLN A 50 0.34 -14.27 5.80
N SER A 51 -0.16 -14.52 4.59
CA SER A 51 -0.26 -15.88 4.06
C SER A 51 1.12 -16.48 3.86
N THR A 52 1.22 -17.77 4.12
CA THR A 52 2.42 -18.60 3.94
C THR A 52 2.36 -19.46 2.68
N ILE A 53 1.30 -19.35 1.89
CA ILE A 53 1.10 -20.09 0.63
C ILE A 53 1.03 -19.11 -0.54
N ALA A 54 1.38 -19.58 -1.75
CA ALA A 54 1.37 -18.74 -2.94
C ALA A 54 0.01 -18.68 -3.64
N SER A 55 -0.82 -19.72 -3.50
CA SER A 55 -2.14 -19.82 -4.13
C SER A 55 -3.02 -20.78 -3.34
N GLY A 56 -4.30 -20.46 -3.16
CA GLY A 56 -5.25 -21.36 -2.51
C GLY A 56 -6.36 -20.61 -1.77
N GLU A 57 -6.91 -21.27 -0.76
CA GLU A 57 -8.03 -20.78 0.04
C GLU A 57 -7.79 -21.01 1.53
N ILE A 58 -8.16 -20.04 2.36
CA ILE A 58 -8.21 -20.18 3.81
C ILE A 58 -9.48 -20.96 4.16
N ILE A 59 -9.32 -22.13 4.78
CA ILE A 59 -10.45 -22.95 5.22
C ILE A 59 -10.79 -22.71 6.70
N GLY A 60 -9.86 -22.15 7.48
CA GLY A 60 -10.12 -21.83 8.89
C GLY A 60 -8.94 -21.17 9.61
N PHE A 61 -9.24 -20.67 10.81
CA PHE A 61 -8.26 -20.08 11.72
C PHE A 61 -8.36 -20.76 13.09
N ASN A 62 -7.22 -20.97 13.75
CA ASN A 62 -7.16 -21.19 15.19
C ASN A 62 -6.54 -19.94 15.83
N LEU A 63 -7.36 -19.25 16.62
CA LEU A 63 -7.06 -17.95 17.20
C LEU A 63 -6.94 -17.98 18.72
N ALA A 64 -7.14 -19.14 19.36
CA ALA A 64 -7.29 -19.23 20.81
C ALA A 64 -6.05 -18.69 21.56
N ASP A 65 -4.86 -19.12 21.14
CA ASP A 65 -3.59 -18.68 21.74
C ASP A 65 -3.35 -17.18 21.51
N ALA A 66 -3.68 -16.67 20.31
CA ALA A 66 -3.53 -15.26 19.95
C ALA A 66 -4.47 -14.36 20.77
N GLN A 67 -5.72 -14.78 20.95
CA GLN A 67 -6.73 -14.06 21.73
C GLN A 67 -6.44 -14.09 23.24
N ALA A 68 -5.72 -15.11 23.72
CA ALA A 68 -5.34 -15.25 25.12
C ALA A 68 -4.17 -14.34 25.54
N VAL A 69 -3.48 -13.70 24.59
CA VAL A 69 -2.39 -12.76 24.91
C VAL A 69 -2.97 -11.54 25.65
N PRO A 70 -2.48 -11.20 26.86
CA PRO A 70 -2.96 -10.03 27.58
C PRO A 70 -2.80 -8.74 26.76
N GLY A 71 -3.81 -7.87 26.78
CA GLY A 71 -3.81 -6.60 26.05
C GLY A 71 -4.19 -6.70 24.57
N VAL A 72 -4.47 -7.91 24.05
CA VAL A 72 -5.10 -8.07 22.73
C VAL A 72 -6.53 -7.54 22.77
N LEU A 73 -6.85 -6.67 21.82
CA LEU A 73 -8.16 -6.08 21.65
C LEU A 73 -9.01 -6.90 20.68
N THR A 74 -8.42 -7.32 19.56
CA THR A 74 -9.10 -8.16 18.57
C THR A 74 -8.11 -8.86 17.63
N ILE A 75 -8.52 -10.02 17.12
CA ILE A 75 -7.90 -10.64 15.95
C ILE A 75 -8.91 -10.56 14.81
N MET A 76 -8.60 -9.74 13.80
CA MET A 76 -9.49 -9.51 12.67
C MET A 76 -9.14 -10.45 11.52
N THR A 77 -10.13 -11.17 11.02
CA THR A 77 -10.03 -12.12 9.90
C THR A 77 -11.16 -11.84 8.90
N PRO A 78 -11.20 -12.52 7.73
CA PRO A 78 -12.32 -12.38 6.80
C PRO A 78 -13.70 -12.73 7.37
N ASP A 79 -13.75 -13.44 8.50
CA ASP A 79 -15.00 -13.85 9.15
C ASP A 79 -15.63 -12.74 9.99
N ASN A 80 -14.84 -11.80 10.52
CA ASN A 80 -15.31 -10.72 11.40
C ASN A 80 -14.94 -9.30 10.94
N ALA A 81 -14.13 -9.16 9.88
CA ALA A 81 -13.77 -7.86 9.36
C ALA A 81 -15.02 -7.09 8.88
N PRO A 82 -15.14 -5.78 9.21
CA PRO A 82 -16.18 -4.93 8.67
C PRO A 82 -16.25 -5.02 7.14
N ARG A 83 -17.48 -5.11 6.63
CA ARG A 83 -17.71 -5.15 5.19
C ARG A 83 -17.49 -3.76 4.60
N LEU A 84 -16.62 -3.71 3.60
CA LEU A 84 -16.26 -2.46 2.93
C LEU A 84 -17.21 -2.22 1.75
N PRO A 85 -17.88 -1.05 1.68
CA PRO A 85 -18.89 -0.75 0.64
C PRO A 85 -18.41 -0.98 -0.80
N GLN A 86 -17.10 -0.83 -1.05
CA GLN A 86 -16.52 -0.89 -2.40
C GLN A 86 -15.37 -1.90 -2.54
N ALA A 87 -15.16 -2.81 -1.58
CA ALA A 87 -14.11 -3.82 -1.69
C ALA A 87 -14.54 -5.06 -2.50
N GLY A 88 -15.83 -5.17 -2.83
CA GLY A 88 -16.42 -6.34 -3.48
C GLY A 88 -16.43 -6.32 -5.01
N SER A 89 -15.82 -5.35 -5.69
CA SER A 89 -15.69 -5.43 -7.16
C SER A 89 -14.51 -6.35 -7.54
N GLY A 90 -14.66 -7.63 -7.20
CA GLY A 90 -13.78 -8.70 -7.69
C GLY A 90 -13.56 -8.54 -9.20
N GLN A 91 -12.29 -8.64 -9.61
CA GLN A 91 -11.86 -8.59 -11.01
C GLN A 91 -12.32 -7.35 -11.82
N SER A 92 -12.59 -6.23 -11.18
CA SER A 92 -12.46 -4.95 -11.87
C SER A 92 -10.96 -4.75 -12.13
N GLY A 93 -10.49 -5.11 -13.32
CA GLY A 93 -9.15 -4.78 -13.82
C GLY A 93 -8.92 -3.27 -13.97
N THR A 94 -9.67 -2.45 -13.22
CA THR A 94 -9.79 -1.00 -13.37
C THR A 94 -9.58 -0.21 -12.07
N ALA A 95 -9.23 -0.88 -10.98
CA ALA A 95 -9.08 -0.23 -9.69
C ALA A 95 -7.62 -0.31 -9.19
N GLY A 96 -7.07 0.81 -8.71
CA GLY A 96 -5.69 0.90 -8.23
C GLY A 96 -5.37 -0.15 -7.16
N PRO A 97 -4.09 -0.35 -6.80
CA PRO A 97 -3.63 -1.52 -6.03
C PRO A 97 -4.29 -1.73 -4.65
N LEU A 98 -5.05 -0.77 -4.11
CA LEU A 98 -5.95 -1.00 -2.97
C LEU A 98 -7.17 -1.86 -3.29
N VAL A 99 -7.87 -1.52 -4.36
CA VAL A 99 -9.22 -2.04 -4.64
C VAL A 99 -9.15 -3.40 -5.33
N ALA A 100 -7.99 -3.76 -5.88
CA ALA A 100 -7.71 -5.08 -6.43
C ALA A 100 -7.30 -6.12 -5.37
N LYS A 101 -7.30 -5.77 -4.07
CA LYS A 101 -6.88 -6.66 -2.98
C LYS A 101 -8.08 -6.99 -2.09
N PRO A 102 -8.13 -8.22 -1.54
CA PRO A 102 -9.31 -8.67 -0.83
C PRO A 102 -9.53 -7.93 0.49
N LEU A 103 -8.54 -7.24 1.11
CA LEU A 103 -8.74 -6.42 2.32
C LEU A 103 -9.53 -7.12 3.44
N LEU A 104 -9.24 -8.41 3.66
CA LEU A 104 -9.98 -9.29 4.57
C LEU A 104 -11.47 -9.43 4.21
N GLN A 105 -11.85 -9.35 2.94
CA GLN A 105 -13.23 -9.48 2.48
C GLN A 105 -13.54 -10.85 1.87
N ASP A 106 -12.51 -11.64 1.53
CA ASP A 106 -12.64 -13.03 1.10
C ASP A 106 -11.53 -13.90 1.72
N LYS A 107 -11.60 -15.21 1.44
CA LYS A 107 -10.66 -16.23 1.94
C LYS A 107 -9.65 -16.68 0.87
N LEU A 108 -9.60 -16.04 -0.29
CA LEU A 108 -8.73 -16.46 -1.38
C LEU A 108 -7.32 -15.91 -1.20
N VAL A 109 -6.32 -16.74 -1.45
CA VAL A 109 -4.90 -16.35 -1.43
C VAL A 109 -4.37 -16.33 -2.85
N TYR A 110 -3.85 -15.17 -3.27
CA TYR A 110 -3.34 -14.97 -4.63
C TYR A 110 -1.80 -14.90 -4.70
N TYR A 111 -1.12 -14.73 -3.56
CA TYR A 111 0.33 -14.63 -3.47
C TYR A 111 0.81 -14.83 -2.03
N ASN A 112 2.04 -15.32 -1.89
CA ASN A 112 2.72 -15.42 -0.59
C ASN A 112 2.94 -14.01 -0.01
N GLY A 113 2.72 -13.85 1.30
CA GLY A 113 2.81 -12.54 1.95
C GLY A 113 1.52 -11.70 1.89
N GLN A 114 0.44 -12.20 1.27
CA GLN A 114 -0.86 -11.53 1.27
C GLN A 114 -1.37 -11.33 2.70
N HIS A 115 -1.91 -10.16 3.02
CA HIS A 115 -2.51 -9.91 4.34
C HIS A 115 -3.84 -10.68 4.47
N ILE A 116 -3.92 -11.51 5.51
CA ILE A 116 -5.03 -12.45 5.73
C ILE A 116 -5.66 -12.34 7.12
N ALA A 117 -5.01 -11.64 8.06
CA ALA A 117 -5.58 -11.22 9.32
C ALA A 117 -4.81 -10.01 9.89
N LEU A 118 -5.36 -9.39 10.93
CA LEU A 118 -4.71 -8.37 11.76
C LEU A 118 -4.79 -8.80 13.22
N ALA A 119 -3.69 -8.70 13.96
CA ALA A 119 -3.71 -8.76 15.42
C ALA A 119 -3.62 -7.32 15.96
N VAL A 120 -4.59 -6.92 16.79
CA VAL A 120 -4.67 -5.57 17.35
C VAL A 120 -4.51 -5.64 18.87
N ALA A 121 -3.59 -4.87 19.43
CA ALA A 121 -3.33 -4.84 20.88
C ALA A 121 -2.96 -3.42 21.36
N ASP A 122 -2.93 -3.24 22.68
CA ASP A 122 -2.55 -1.98 23.33
C ASP A 122 -1.06 -1.60 23.22
N THR A 123 -0.21 -2.55 22.81
CA THR A 123 1.23 -2.33 22.55
C THR A 123 1.65 -3.08 21.30
N LEU A 124 2.74 -2.61 20.67
CA LEU A 124 3.30 -3.26 19.48
C LEU A 124 3.76 -4.69 19.78
N GLU A 125 4.41 -4.91 20.92
CA GLU A 125 4.97 -6.20 21.32
C GLU A 125 3.87 -7.26 21.50
N ARG A 126 2.75 -6.88 22.13
CA ARG A 126 1.59 -7.79 22.29
C ARG A 126 0.90 -8.06 20.96
N ALA A 127 0.78 -7.05 20.09
CA ALA A 127 0.24 -7.25 18.74
C ALA A 127 1.12 -8.19 17.91
N GLN A 128 2.45 -8.07 18.01
CA GLN A 128 3.41 -8.97 17.35
C GLN A 128 3.33 -10.39 17.90
N GLN A 129 3.27 -10.55 19.23
CA GLN A 129 3.11 -11.85 19.87
C GLN A 129 1.81 -12.52 19.42
N ALA A 130 0.69 -11.80 19.45
CA ALA A 130 -0.60 -12.32 19.03
C ALA A 130 -0.61 -12.71 17.55
N ALA A 131 -0.04 -11.87 16.66
CA ALA A 131 0.11 -12.18 15.24
C ALA A 131 0.90 -13.47 15.00
N ALA A 132 1.98 -13.71 15.76
CA ALA A 132 2.79 -14.91 15.65
C ALA A 132 2.07 -16.19 16.13
N LEU A 133 1.03 -16.05 16.96
CA LEU A 133 0.23 -17.17 17.48
C LEU A 133 -1.00 -17.49 16.61
N VAL A 134 -1.31 -16.67 15.60
CA VAL A 134 -2.40 -16.96 14.66
C VAL A 134 -2.02 -18.17 13.79
N ARG A 135 -2.80 -19.25 13.90
CA ARG A 135 -2.63 -20.44 13.07
C ARG A 135 -3.70 -20.47 11.98
N VAL A 136 -3.27 -20.66 10.75
CA VAL A 136 -4.15 -20.63 9.57
C VAL A 136 -4.14 -22.00 8.90
N GLN A 137 -5.33 -22.48 8.54
CA GLN A 137 -5.50 -23.70 7.77
C GLN A 137 -5.82 -23.34 6.32
N TYR A 138 -5.11 -23.97 5.40
CA TYR A 138 -5.26 -23.72 3.98
C TYR A 138 -5.69 -24.96 3.21
N ARG A 139 -6.42 -24.74 2.12
CA ARG A 139 -6.46 -25.62 0.97
C ARG A 139 -5.55 -25.02 -0.09
N GLU A 140 -4.35 -25.57 -0.23
CA GLU A 140 -3.36 -25.10 -1.20
C GLU A 140 -3.80 -25.43 -2.63
N ALA A 141 -3.47 -24.52 -3.55
CA ALA A 141 -3.63 -24.72 -4.98
C ALA A 141 -2.27 -24.54 -5.68
N GLU A 142 -2.15 -25.08 -6.89
CA GLU A 142 -0.95 -24.89 -7.69
C GLU A 142 -0.76 -23.41 -8.03
N ALA A 143 0.44 -22.89 -7.75
CA ALA A 143 0.76 -21.49 -7.96
C ALA A 143 1.52 -21.28 -9.26
N GLN A 144 1.11 -20.28 -10.04
CA GLN A 144 1.82 -19.83 -11.24
C GLN A 144 2.89 -18.81 -10.85
N ILE A 145 4.14 -19.26 -10.73
CA ILE A 145 5.26 -18.45 -10.21
C ILE A 145 6.29 -18.05 -11.28
N ARG A 146 6.13 -18.56 -12.50
CA ARG A 146 7.00 -18.30 -13.65
C ARG A 146 6.19 -17.75 -14.80
N MET A 147 6.68 -16.67 -15.40
CA MET A 147 6.01 -16.06 -16.54
C MET A 147 6.05 -17.00 -17.75
N GLU A 148 7.14 -17.75 -17.93
CA GLU A 148 7.37 -18.62 -19.08
C GLU A 148 6.32 -19.72 -19.18
N ASP A 149 5.89 -20.26 -18.04
CA ASP A 149 4.91 -21.34 -17.95
C ASP A 149 3.49 -20.86 -18.35
N ALA A 150 3.24 -19.54 -18.26
CA ALA A 150 1.97 -18.92 -18.59
C ALA A 150 1.92 -18.30 -19.99
N LEU A 151 3.02 -18.30 -20.76
CA LEU A 151 3.06 -17.66 -22.09
C LEU A 151 2.07 -18.30 -23.07
N GLY A 152 1.88 -19.62 -23.00
CA GLY A 152 0.97 -20.36 -23.88
C GLY A 152 -0.52 -20.02 -23.68
N SER A 153 -0.87 -19.41 -22.55
CA SER A 153 -2.24 -18.97 -22.21
C SER A 153 -2.39 -17.45 -22.18
N ALA A 154 -1.37 -16.71 -22.64
CA ALA A 154 -1.40 -15.26 -22.68
C ALA A 154 -2.54 -14.74 -23.58
N TYR A 155 -3.20 -13.68 -23.13
CA TYR A 155 -4.29 -13.03 -23.86
C TYR A 155 -4.16 -11.51 -23.78
N PRO A 156 -4.59 -10.77 -24.82
CA PRO A 156 -4.65 -9.31 -24.74
C PRO A 156 -5.64 -8.87 -23.64
N PRO A 157 -5.21 -8.07 -22.65
CA PRO A 157 -6.10 -7.65 -21.58
C PRO A 157 -7.20 -6.71 -22.11
N LYS A 158 -8.46 -7.02 -21.81
CA LYS A 158 -9.64 -6.25 -22.27
C LYS A 158 -9.66 -4.80 -21.79
N ASN A 159 -9.07 -4.51 -20.61
CA ASN A 159 -9.13 -3.20 -19.94
C ASN A 159 -7.73 -2.70 -19.54
N PHE A 160 -6.78 -2.63 -20.47
CA PHE A 160 -5.44 -2.11 -20.18
C PHE A 160 -5.51 -0.63 -19.74
N ARG A 161 -4.94 -0.31 -18.57
CA ARG A 161 -4.98 1.04 -17.95
C ARG A 161 -6.38 1.66 -17.96
N ASN A 162 -7.39 0.93 -17.49
CA ASN A 162 -8.79 1.39 -17.47
C ASN A 162 -9.36 1.71 -18.86
N GLY A 163 -8.86 1.04 -19.91
CA GLY A 163 -9.26 1.30 -21.29
C GLY A 163 -8.66 2.59 -21.88
N ALA A 164 -7.79 3.28 -21.14
CA ALA A 164 -7.18 4.52 -21.62
C ALA A 164 -6.17 4.29 -22.77
N ARG A 165 -5.70 3.06 -22.97
CA ARG A 165 -4.77 2.68 -24.05
C ARG A 165 -5.04 1.25 -24.52
N PRO A 166 -4.80 0.95 -25.81
CA PRO A 166 -4.77 -0.43 -26.29
C PRO A 166 -3.66 -1.22 -25.57
N PRO A 167 -3.81 -2.55 -25.42
CA PRO A 167 -2.79 -3.40 -24.81
C PRO A 167 -1.50 -3.42 -25.64
N ASP A 168 -1.64 -3.36 -26.97
CA ASP A 168 -0.54 -3.32 -27.91
C ASP A 168 -0.39 -1.92 -28.51
N SER A 169 0.84 -1.54 -28.83
CA SER A 169 1.14 -0.29 -29.53
C SER A 169 2.00 -0.56 -30.75
N ARG A 170 1.70 0.11 -31.86
CA ARG A 170 2.48 0.03 -33.10
C ARG A 170 2.89 1.42 -33.55
N ARG A 171 4.14 1.56 -33.99
CA ARG A 171 4.67 2.80 -34.58
C ARG A 171 5.33 2.47 -35.91
N GLY A 172 4.76 2.99 -37.01
CA GLY A 172 5.27 2.72 -38.35
C GLY A 172 5.10 1.26 -38.79
N ASP A 173 6.07 0.77 -39.56
CA ASP A 173 6.14 -0.61 -40.05
C ASP A 173 7.43 -1.31 -39.59
N PRO A 174 7.43 -1.87 -38.35
CA PRO A 174 8.60 -2.53 -37.78
C PRO A 174 9.12 -3.71 -38.61
N GLU A 175 8.22 -4.48 -39.23
CA GLU A 175 8.55 -5.67 -40.01
C GLU A 175 9.24 -5.30 -41.31
N ALA A 176 8.73 -4.30 -42.04
CA ALA A 176 9.40 -3.80 -43.24
C ALA A 176 10.77 -3.18 -42.91
N ALA A 177 10.86 -2.41 -41.81
CA ALA A 177 12.11 -1.81 -41.37
C ALA A 177 13.16 -2.87 -40.98
N LEU A 178 12.75 -3.91 -40.23
CA LEU A 178 13.62 -5.02 -39.85
C LEU A 178 14.04 -5.85 -41.07
N ALA A 179 13.14 -6.05 -42.04
CA ALA A 179 13.46 -6.78 -43.27
C ALA A 179 14.53 -6.05 -44.10
N ALA A 180 14.42 -4.73 -44.24
CA ALA A 180 15.32 -3.90 -45.04
C ALA A 180 16.64 -3.53 -44.34
N ALA A 181 16.77 -3.76 -43.03
CA ALA A 181 17.94 -3.35 -42.27
C ALA A 181 19.23 -4.10 -42.70
N PRO A 182 20.35 -3.39 -42.91
CA PRO A 182 21.63 -4.01 -43.29
C PRO A 182 22.29 -4.79 -42.15
N VAL A 183 21.93 -4.49 -40.89
CA VAL A 183 22.38 -5.20 -39.69
C VAL A 183 21.16 -5.49 -38.82
N LYS A 184 21.07 -6.73 -38.31
CA LYS A 184 19.96 -7.22 -37.49
C LYS A 184 20.54 -7.87 -36.24
N ILE A 185 20.04 -7.47 -35.07
CA ILE A 185 20.41 -8.05 -33.78
C ILE A 185 19.12 -8.56 -33.15
N ASP A 186 19.12 -9.83 -32.79
CA ASP A 186 18.05 -10.46 -32.04
C ASP A 186 18.63 -10.94 -30.70
N ALA A 187 18.13 -10.38 -29.61
CA ALA A 187 18.66 -10.61 -28.28
C ALA A 187 17.55 -10.48 -27.23
N THR A 188 17.50 -11.45 -26.32
CA THR A 188 16.60 -11.44 -25.17
C THR A 188 17.34 -10.93 -23.95
N TYR A 189 16.78 -9.89 -23.32
CA TYR A 189 17.29 -9.34 -22.07
C TYR A 189 16.26 -9.56 -20.97
N THR A 190 16.74 -9.85 -19.77
CA THR A 190 15.92 -9.94 -18.57
C THR A 190 16.49 -9.01 -17.50
N THR A 191 15.64 -8.62 -16.56
CA THR A 191 16.01 -7.85 -15.38
C THR A 191 15.44 -8.56 -14.16
N PRO A 192 16.21 -8.69 -13.06
CA PRO A 192 15.72 -9.34 -11.86
C PRO A 192 14.60 -8.53 -11.21
N VAL A 193 13.89 -9.17 -10.26
CA VAL A 193 12.96 -8.46 -9.39
C VAL A 193 13.76 -7.60 -8.42
N GLU A 194 13.44 -6.30 -8.38
CA GLU A 194 14.09 -5.33 -7.51
C GLU A 194 13.07 -4.71 -6.54
N HIS A 195 13.55 -4.32 -5.36
CA HIS A 195 12.75 -3.62 -4.36
C HIS A 195 13.26 -2.19 -4.13
N HIS A 196 12.33 -1.26 -4.00
CA HIS A 196 12.58 0.16 -3.77
C HIS A 196 13.38 0.47 -2.50
N ASN A 197 13.26 -0.39 -1.48
CA ASN A 197 13.99 -0.36 -0.21
C ASN A 197 14.23 1.03 0.42
N PRO A 198 13.19 1.88 0.63
CA PRO A 198 13.36 3.12 1.37
C PRO A 198 13.72 2.83 2.83
N MET A 199 14.57 3.68 3.42
CA MET A 199 15.00 3.53 4.81
C MET A 199 13.86 3.68 5.81
N GLU A 200 12.86 4.52 5.52
CA GLU A 200 11.61 4.55 6.30
C GLU A 200 10.67 3.44 5.79
N PRO A 201 10.29 2.47 6.64
CA PRO A 201 9.28 1.47 6.31
C PRO A 201 7.92 2.10 5.96
N HIS A 202 7.03 1.30 5.40
CA HIS A 202 5.62 1.70 5.32
C HIS A 202 5.02 1.74 6.72
N ALA A 203 4.38 2.86 7.06
CA ALA A 203 3.67 3.05 8.32
C ALA A 203 2.38 3.84 8.08
N THR A 204 1.35 3.55 8.86
CA THR A 204 0.10 4.30 8.84
C THR A 204 -0.53 4.33 10.23
N ILE A 205 -0.95 5.51 10.66
CA ILE A 205 -1.84 5.71 11.79
C ILE A 205 -3.19 6.17 11.22
N ALA A 206 -4.28 5.54 11.65
CA ALA A 206 -5.63 5.88 11.23
C ALA A 206 -6.47 6.24 12.45
N LEU A 207 -7.26 7.32 12.34
CA LEU A 207 -8.13 7.82 13.40
C LEU A 207 -9.50 8.13 12.81
N TRP A 208 -10.53 7.57 13.45
CA TRP A 208 -11.92 7.89 13.16
C TRP A 208 -12.47 8.84 14.21
N GLU A 209 -13.21 9.85 13.76
CA GLU A 209 -13.87 10.84 14.62
C GLU A 209 -15.31 11.05 14.16
N GLY A 210 -16.22 11.31 15.11
CA GLY A 210 -17.64 11.54 14.84
C GLY A 210 -18.39 10.30 14.32
N ASP A 211 -19.68 10.49 14.07
CA ASP A 211 -20.62 9.47 13.60
C ASP A 211 -21.50 9.99 12.45
N GLY A 212 -22.23 9.08 11.80
CA GLY A 212 -23.15 9.41 10.70
C GLY A 212 -22.52 10.30 9.63
N ASP A 213 -23.17 11.44 9.36
CA ASP A 213 -22.71 12.45 8.38
C ASP A 213 -21.46 13.23 8.84
N ASN A 214 -21.18 13.23 10.15
CA ASN A 214 -20.01 13.88 10.73
C ASN A 214 -18.79 12.97 10.82
N LYS A 215 -18.90 11.70 10.41
CA LYS A 215 -17.79 10.74 10.41
C LYS A 215 -16.62 11.26 9.57
N ARG A 216 -15.44 11.33 10.18
CA ARG A 216 -14.18 11.74 9.56
C ARG A 216 -13.11 10.66 9.75
N LEU A 217 -12.27 10.49 8.72
CA LEU A 217 -11.08 9.65 8.76
C LEU A 217 -9.85 10.51 8.57
N THR A 218 -8.97 10.56 9.58
CA THR A 218 -7.63 11.10 9.44
C THR A 218 -6.63 9.96 9.33
N VAL A 219 -5.75 10.00 8.32
CA VAL A 219 -4.64 9.05 8.16
C VAL A 219 -3.30 9.79 8.09
N TYR A 220 -2.38 9.42 8.97
CA TYR A 220 -0.97 9.76 8.86
C TYR A 220 -0.28 8.58 8.16
N SER A 221 0.20 8.78 6.93
CA SER A 221 0.71 7.66 6.13
C SER A 221 1.93 8.09 5.32
N ALA A 222 2.92 7.19 5.23
CA ALA A 222 4.10 7.41 4.40
C ALA A 222 3.70 7.25 2.92
N THR A 223 3.33 8.37 2.27
CA THR A 223 2.81 8.40 0.89
C THR A 223 3.48 9.50 0.06
N GLN A 224 3.64 9.25 -1.25
CA GLN A 224 4.04 10.24 -2.26
C GLN A 224 2.83 10.95 -2.88
N GLY A 225 1.60 10.54 -2.55
CA GLY A 225 0.37 11.08 -3.15
C GLY A 225 -0.76 11.19 -2.14
N ILE A 226 -0.75 12.24 -1.31
CA ILE A 226 -1.78 12.47 -0.28
C ILE A 226 -3.20 12.55 -0.86
N SER A 227 -3.38 13.20 -2.02
CA SER A 227 -4.69 13.30 -2.68
C SER A 227 -5.19 11.93 -3.15
N ASN A 228 -4.29 11.12 -3.73
CA ASN A 228 -4.62 9.75 -4.16
C ASN A 228 -4.98 8.87 -2.96
N THR A 229 -4.27 9.01 -1.84
CA THR A 229 -4.59 8.32 -0.58
C THR A 229 -5.96 8.71 -0.05
N ARG A 230 -6.25 10.02 0.01
CA ARG A 230 -7.58 10.53 0.39
C ARG A 230 -8.68 9.95 -0.49
N ASP A 231 -8.55 10.07 -1.81
CA ASP A 231 -9.60 9.69 -2.75
C ASP A 231 -9.83 8.18 -2.77
N ALA A 232 -8.76 7.39 -2.65
CA ALA A 232 -8.86 5.94 -2.58
C ALA A 232 -9.59 5.47 -1.30
N LEU A 233 -9.28 6.07 -0.14
CA LEU A 233 -9.96 5.76 1.11
C LEU A 233 -11.40 6.26 1.12
N ALA A 234 -11.66 7.47 0.61
CA ALA A 234 -13.01 8.02 0.50
C ALA A 234 -13.90 7.09 -0.34
N LYS A 235 -13.41 6.65 -1.51
CA LYS A 235 -14.11 5.66 -2.34
C LYS A 235 -14.32 4.34 -1.60
N LEU A 236 -13.26 3.79 -0.99
CA LEU A 236 -13.31 2.48 -0.33
C LEU A 236 -14.35 2.42 0.80
N PHE A 237 -14.42 3.47 1.61
CA PHE A 237 -15.29 3.57 2.79
C PHE A 237 -16.64 4.24 2.48
N GLY A 238 -16.91 4.65 1.24
CA GLY A 238 -18.16 5.33 0.86
C GLY A 238 -18.31 6.73 1.48
N LEU A 239 -17.20 7.42 1.71
CA LEU A 239 -17.14 8.77 2.27
C LEU A 239 -17.00 9.83 1.16
N LYS A 240 -17.39 11.07 1.48
CA LYS A 240 -17.02 12.23 0.65
C LYS A 240 -15.53 12.55 0.83
N PRO A 241 -14.81 13.06 -0.20
CA PRO A 241 -13.39 13.38 -0.09
C PRO A 241 -13.04 14.31 1.09
N GLU A 242 -13.89 15.28 1.39
CA GLU A 242 -13.73 16.19 2.53
C GLU A 242 -13.82 15.49 3.89
N GLN A 243 -14.42 14.30 3.96
CA GLN A 243 -14.46 13.48 5.18
C GLN A 243 -13.16 12.71 5.42
N VAL A 244 -12.22 12.75 4.49
CA VAL A 244 -10.93 12.06 4.61
C VAL A 244 -9.79 13.08 4.60
N ARG A 245 -8.85 12.94 5.52
CA ARG A 245 -7.65 13.76 5.61
C ARG A 245 -6.40 12.87 5.60
N ALA A 246 -5.61 12.94 4.54
CA ALA A 246 -4.31 12.28 4.47
C ALA A 246 -3.18 13.26 4.81
N ILE A 247 -2.29 12.87 5.73
CA ILE A 247 -1.23 13.71 6.28
C ILE A 247 0.13 13.01 6.09
N CYS A 248 1.08 13.70 5.44
CA CYS A 248 2.44 13.23 5.21
C CYS A 248 3.41 14.44 5.11
N PRO A 249 3.88 15.02 6.24
CA PRO A 249 4.77 16.18 6.19
C PRO A 249 6.18 15.81 5.74
N PHE A 250 6.62 14.59 6.05
CA PHE A 250 7.90 14.02 5.67
C PHE A 250 7.71 12.58 5.17
N VAL A 251 8.54 12.20 4.18
CA VAL A 251 8.63 10.84 3.67
C VAL A 251 10.12 10.45 3.62
N GLY A 252 10.48 9.36 4.29
CA GLY A 252 11.84 8.84 4.40
C GLY A 252 12.23 7.96 3.22
N GLY A 253 12.06 8.51 2.01
CA GLY A 253 12.24 7.77 0.75
C GLY A 253 10.97 7.01 0.34
N GLY A 254 10.77 6.90 -0.97
CA GLY A 254 9.64 6.18 -1.54
C GLY A 254 10.00 5.49 -2.84
N PHE A 255 10.72 6.18 -3.73
CA PHE A 255 11.28 5.61 -4.97
C PHE A 255 10.24 4.99 -5.93
N GLY A 256 8.94 5.20 -5.70
CA GLY A 256 7.84 4.58 -6.44
C GLY A 256 6.94 3.71 -5.56
N CYS A 257 7.48 3.06 -4.51
CA CYS A 257 6.68 2.18 -3.65
C CYS A 257 5.68 2.92 -2.78
N LYS A 258 5.83 4.22 -2.56
CA LYS A 258 4.86 5.04 -1.80
C LYS A 258 3.96 5.87 -2.72
N GLY A 259 4.00 5.64 -4.04
CA GLY A 259 3.16 6.34 -5.04
C GLY A 259 1.70 5.92 -5.03
N ASN A 260 1.45 4.65 -4.70
CA ASN A 260 0.11 4.10 -4.57
C ASN A 260 -0.29 3.98 -3.10
N THR A 261 -1.59 3.95 -2.85
CA THR A 261 -2.13 3.54 -1.56
C THR A 261 -2.15 2.01 -1.51
N TRP A 262 -1.66 1.42 -0.42
CA TRP A 262 -1.49 -0.02 -0.27
C TRP A 262 -2.37 -0.60 0.83
N PRO A 263 -2.67 -1.92 0.79
CA PRO A 263 -3.61 -2.56 1.70
C PRO A 263 -3.43 -2.22 3.18
N HIS A 264 -2.20 -2.10 3.69
CA HIS A 264 -1.95 -1.72 5.08
C HIS A 264 -2.58 -0.37 5.49
N VAL A 265 -2.69 0.59 4.57
CA VAL A 265 -3.32 1.90 4.85
C VAL A 265 -4.82 1.73 5.09
N ALA A 266 -5.47 0.94 4.24
CA ALA A 266 -6.89 0.62 4.38
C ALA A 266 -7.15 -0.25 5.60
N LEU A 267 -6.33 -1.27 5.84
CA LEU A 267 -6.46 -2.18 6.97
C LEU A 267 -6.24 -1.48 8.31
N ALA A 268 -5.34 -0.50 8.40
CA ALA A 268 -5.21 0.35 9.58
C ALA A 268 -6.51 1.12 9.86
N ALA A 269 -7.15 1.67 8.82
CA ALA A 269 -8.45 2.33 8.97
C ALA A 269 -9.57 1.35 9.32
N VAL A 270 -9.57 0.11 8.81
CA VAL A 270 -10.53 -0.92 9.24
C VAL A 270 -10.34 -1.27 10.72
N ALA A 271 -9.09 -1.52 11.14
CA ALA A 271 -8.76 -1.83 12.53
C ALA A 271 -9.16 -0.70 13.50
N ALA A 272 -9.01 0.56 13.09
CA ALA A 272 -9.40 1.70 13.91
C ALA A 272 -10.93 1.94 13.99
N SER A 273 -11.74 1.19 13.22
CA SER A 273 -13.19 1.37 13.16
C SER A 273 -13.98 0.45 14.10
N VAL A 274 -13.28 -0.44 14.83
CA VAL A 274 -13.85 -1.47 15.71
C VAL A 274 -13.37 -1.30 17.14
#